data_AF-A0A426ZYC1-F1
#
_entry.id   AF-A0A426ZYC1-F1
#
_cell.length_a   1.000
_cell.length_b   1.000
_cell.length_c   1.000
_cell.angle_alpha   90.00
_cell.angle_beta   90.00
_cell.angle_gamma   90.00
#
_symmetry.space_group_name_H-M   'P 1'
#
loop_
_entity.id
_entity.type
_entity.pdbx_description
1 polymer ?
#
loop_
_entity_poly.entity_id
_entity_poly.type
_entity_poly.pdbx_seq_one_letter_code
_entity_poly.pdbx_strand_id
1 'polypeptide(L)'
;MAICAPSSSDSSSGSRAWVVHAALLGAAIAAAAGAHFYLRRHSSEFRSRVVGIIPARFASSRFQGKPLAQILGKPMIQVSLPSLICFHFQIFDTAVTSLKPEDGVDPNRVKCVVDNHGYAIYFSRGLIPFNKSGKVNPQFPYLLHLGIQSFDTKFLKIYPQLPPTPLQLEEDLEQLKVLENGYKMKVIKVNHDAHGVDTPEDVAKIEALMRERNIA
;
A
#
# COMPACT_ATOMS: atom_id res chain seq x y z
N MET A 1 24.67 -86.10 -31.14
CA MET A 1 24.11 -84.87 -31.74
C MET A 1 23.00 -84.38 -30.83
N ALA A 2 23.24 -83.35 -30.03
CA ALA A 2 22.22 -82.60 -29.31
C ALA A 2 22.46 -81.13 -29.68
N ILE A 3 21.50 -80.51 -30.35
CA ILE A 3 21.61 -79.15 -30.86
C ILE A 3 21.00 -78.22 -29.80
N CYS A 4 21.80 -77.27 -29.32
CA CYS A 4 21.40 -76.19 -28.41
C CYS A 4 20.32 -75.29 -29.03
N ALA A 5 19.37 -74.83 -28.22
CA ALA A 5 18.54 -73.66 -28.51
C ALA A 5 18.96 -72.49 -27.60
N PRO A 6 18.96 -71.23 -28.09
CA PRO A 6 19.51 -70.11 -27.36
C PRO A 6 18.52 -69.53 -26.36
N SER A 7 19.05 -69.10 -25.22
CA SER A 7 18.39 -68.29 -24.20
C SER A 7 18.14 -66.86 -24.70
N SER A 8 16.88 -66.44 -24.77
CA SER A 8 16.51 -65.04 -24.95
C SER A 8 16.46 -64.34 -23.59
N SER A 9 17.45 -63.50 -23.33
CA SER A 9 17.50 -62.55 -22.21
C SER A 9 16.50 -61.41 -22.43
N ASP A 10 15.51 -61.30 -21.54
CA ASP A 10 14.50 -60.25 -21.57
C ASP A 10 15.03 -58.98 -20.89
N SER A 11 15.50 -58.02 -21.69
CA SER A 11 16.18 -56.78 -21.24
C SER A 11 15.27 -55.54 -21.30
N SER A 12 14.05 -55.61 -20.79
CA SER A 12 13.05 -54.51 -20.92
C SER A 12 12.71 -53.76 -19.62
N SER A 13 13.30 -54.13 -18.48
CA SER A 13 12.94 -53.57 -17.15
C SER A 13 13.71 -52.28 -16.76
N GLY A 14 14.95 -52.09 -17.24
CA GLY A 14 15.83 -51.00 -16.77
C GLY A 14 15.59 -49.62 -17.39
N SER A 15 15.04 -49.55 -18.61
CA SER A 15 14.96 -48.31 -19.40
C SER A 15 13.77 -47.42 -19.03
N ARG A 16 12.70 -47.98 -18.45
CA ARG A 16 11.52 -47.21 -18.00
C ARG A 16 11.70 -46.60 -16.61
N ALA A 17 12.48 -47.23 -15.74
CA ALA A 17 12.71 -46.77 -14.37
C ALA A 17 13.44 -45.41 -14.32
N TRP A 18 14.44 -45.21 -15.18
CA TRP A 18 15.20 -43.95 -15.24
C TRP A 18 14.34 -42.76 -15.70
N VAL A 19 13.38 -42.98 -16.61
CA VAL A 19 12.48 -41.93 -17.10
C VAL A 19 11.55 -41.47 -16.00
N VAL A 20 11.01 -42.41 -15.22
CA VAL A 20 10.12 -42.11 -14.09
C VAL A 20 10.88 -41.37 -12.98
N HIS A 21 12.10 -41.80 -12.66
CA HIS A 21 12.92 -41.12 -11.65
C HIS A 21 13.35 -39.71 -12.08
N ALA A 22 13.71 -39.52 -13.36
CA ALA A 22 14.05 -38.20 -13.90
C ALA A 22 12.84 -37.24 -13.89
N ALA A 23 11.65 -37.75 -14.23
CA ALA A 23 10.42 -36.97 -14.18
C ALA A 23 10.02 -36.56 -12.75
N LEU A 24 10.15 -37.47 -11.78
CA LEU A 24 9.88 -37.19 -10.36
C LEU A 24 10.88 -36.18 -9.79
N LEU A 25 12.17 -36.30 -10.13
CA LEU A 25 13.20 -35.36 -9.70
C LEU A 25 12.96 -33.96 -10.30
N GLY A 26 12.61 -33.89 -11.59
CA GLY A 26 12.27 -32.62 -12.26
C GLY A 26 11.04 -31.94 -11.64
N ALA A 27 9.99 -32.70 -11.31
CA ALA A 27 8.80 -32.18 -10.64
C ALA A 27 9.11 -31.69 -9.22
N ALA A 28 9.93 -32.42 -8.45
CA ALA A 28 10.35 -32.03 -7.10
C ALA A 28 11.18 -30.74 -7.11
N ILE A 29 12.12 -30.60 -8.05
CA ILE A 29 12.93 -29.38 -8.21
C ILE A 29 12.04 -28.18 -8.59
N ALA A 30 11.10 -28.37 -9.52
CA ALA A 30 10.18 -27.31 -9.92
C ALA A 30 9.25 -26.88 -8.76
N ALA A 31 8.73 -27.83 -7.99
CA ALA A 31 7.92 -27.55 -6.80
C ALA A 31 8.73 -26.85 -5.71
N ALA A 32 9.97 -27.28 -5.46
CA ALA A 32 10.86 -26.67 -4.47
C ALA A 32 11.28 -25.25 -4.90
N ALA A 33 11.61 -25.02 -6.18
CA ALA A 33 11.90 -23.69 -6.71
C ALA A 33 10.66 -22.79 -6.68
N GLY A 34 9.47 -23.32 -7.01
CA GLY A 34 8.20 -22.62 -6.90
C GLY A 34 7.85 -22.25 -5.46
N ALA A 35 8.01 -23.18 -4.52
CA ALA A 35 7.80 -22.96 -3.09
C ALA A 35 8.85 -21.99 -2.53
N HIS A 36 10.12 -22.09 -2.93
CA HIS A 36 11.17 -21.17 -2.53
C HIS A 36 10.92 -19.76 -3.10
N PHE A 37 10.47 -19.62 -4.35
CA PHE A 37 10.11 -18.33 -4.93
C PHE A 37 8.86 -17.74 -4.28
N TYR A 38 7.85 -18.58 -3.98
CA TYR A 38 6.63 -18.20 -3.27
C TYR A 38 6.93 -17.76 -1.84
N LEU A 39 7.68 -18.56 -1.08
CA LEU A 39 8.10 -18.24 0.28
C LEU A 39 9.04 -17.05 0.31
N ARG A 40 10.00 -16.91 -0.60
CA ARG A 40 10.89 -15.74 -0.68
C ARG A 40 10.13 -14.46 -1.09
N ARG A 41 9.04 -14.58 -1.87
CA ARG A 41 8.13 -13.46 -2.15
C ARG A 41 7.27 -13.10 -0.95
N HIS A 42 7.13 -14.00 0.03
CA HIS A 42 6.26 -13.85 1.20
C HIS A 42 7.02 -13.75 2.55
N SER A 43 8.33 -14.00 2.57
CA SER A 43 9.18 -13.97 3.77
C SER A 43 10.12 -12.77 3.72
N SER A 44 9.55 -11.62 4.06
CA SER A 44 10.32 -10.63 4.78
C SER A 44 9.38 -9.98 5.77
N GLU A 45 9.32 -10.53 6.98
CA GLU A 45 9.01 -9.72 8.16
C GLU A 45 10.15 -8.70 8.31
N PHE A 46 10.06 -7.64 7.51
CA PHE A 46 10.85 -6.44 7.73
C PHE A 46 10.28 -5.78 8.97
N ARG A 47 10.89 -6.05 10.12
CA ARG A 47 10.78 -5.19 11.30
C ARG A 47 11.48 -3.87 10.97
N SER A 48 10.76 -3.00 10.27
CA SER A 48 11.21 -1.68 9.89
C SER A 48 10.84 -0.70 11.01
N ARG A 49 11.84 -0.13 11.70
CA ARG A 49 11.62 1.06 12.52
C ARG A 49 11.26 2.19 11.56
N VAL A 50 10.06 2.76 11.67
CA VAL A 50 9.68 3.96 10.90
C VAL A 50 10.62 5.08 11.31
N VAL A 51 11.26 5.70 10.32
CA VAL A 51 12.23 6.78 10.55
C VAL A 51 11.69 8.14 10.08
N GLY A 52 10.66 8.18 9.24
CA GLY A 52 10.10 9.44 8.78
C GLY A 52 8.63 9.36 8.44
N ILE A 53 7.91 10.41 8.81
CA ILE A 53 6.56 10.71 8.33
C ILE A 53 6.68 11.89 7.40
N ILE A 54 6.33 11.72 6.13
CA ILE A 54 6.32 12.80 5.15
C ILE A 54 4.86 13.08 4.78
N PRO A 55 4.39 14.31 5.00
CA PRO A 55 3.12 14.76 4.47
C PRO A 55 3.14 14.66 2.95
N ALA A 56 2.10 14.11 2.33
CA ALA A 56 2.05 13.79 0.90
C ALA A 56 2.28 14.99 -0.05
N ARG A 57 2.31 16.22 0.47
CA ARG A 57 2.48 17.47 -0.29
C ARG A 57 3.12 18.58 0.57
N PHE A 58 4.45 18.58 0.72
CA PHE A 58 5.15 19.68 1.41
C PHE A 58 5.05 21.01 0.64
N ALA A 59 5.10 20.96 -0.70
CA ALA A 59 5.08 22.12 -1.60
C ALA A 59 3.66 22.47 -2.10
N SER A 60 2.67 22.56 -1.21
CA SER A 60 1.32 23.00 -1.59
C SER A 60 1.34 24.47 -2.03
N SER A 61 0.81 24.76 -3.22
CA SER A 61 0.64 26.14 -3.72
C SER A 61 -0.47 26.90 -2.99
N ARG A 62 -1.45 26.17 -2.42
CA ARG A 62 -2.61 26.75 -1.71
C ARG A 62 -2.31 27.08 -0.25
N PHE A 63 -1.41 26.31 0.36
CA PHE A 63 -0.97 26.54 1.73
C PHE A 63 0.47 26.04 1.92
N GLN A 64 1.42 26.91 1.60
CA GLN A 64 2.87 26.61 1.68
C GLN A 64 3.26 26.20 3.10
N GLY A 65 3.99 25.10 3.23
CA GLY A 65 4.45 24.61 4.53
C GLY A 65 3.32 24.16 5.47
N LYS A 66 2.10 23.92 4.97
CA LYS A 66 0.90 23.47 5.72
C LYS A 66 1.20 22.50 6.87
N PRO A 67 1.98 21.42 6.69
CA PRO A 67 2.26 20.48 7.78
C PRO A 67 3.04 21.06 8.97
N LEU A 68 3.81 22.13 8.74
CA LEU A 68 4.57 22.86 9.75
C LEU A 68 3.85 24.12 10.25
N ALA A 69 2.68 24.45 9.68
CA ALA A 69 1.88 25.57 10.15
C ALA A 69 1.52 25.36 11.63
N GLN A 70 1.68 26.42 12.42
CA GLN A 70 1.41 26.39 13.86
C GLN A 70 -0.09 26.49 14.10
N ILE A 71 -0.65 25.52 14.81
CA ILE A 71 -2.03 25.54 15.32
C ILE A 71 -1.92 25.48 16.84
N LEU A 72 -2.28 26.58 17.51
CA LEU A 72 -2.18 26.71 18.98
C LEU A 72 -0.80 26.34 19.54
N GLY A 73 0.27 26.77 18.86
CA GLY A 73 1.66 26.54 19.29
C GLY A 73 2.18 25.11 19.09
N LYS A 74 1.40 24.24 18.43
CA LYS A 74 1.83 22.90 17.97
C LYS A 74 1.86 22.89 16.44
N PRO A 75 2.86 22.26 15.80
CA PRO A 75 2.83 22.09 14.34
C PRO A 75 1.65 21.19 13.95
N MET A 76 0.97 21.52 12.86
CA MET A 76 -0.23 20.80 12.36
C MET A 76 -0.01 19.28 12.32
N ILE A 77 1.18 18.83 11.91
CA ILE A 77 1.52 17.41 11.88
C ILE A 77 1.39 16.75 13.27
N GLN A 78 1.78 17.43 14.35
CA GLN A 78 1.70 16.92 15.73
C GLN A 78 0.25 16.84 16.24
N VAL A 79 -0.61 17.73 15.78
CA VAL A 79 -2.05 17.70 16.12
C VAL A 79 -2.74 16.50 15.45
N SER A 80 -2.35 16.18 14.21
CA SER A 80 -2.95 15.11 13.40
C SER A 80 -2.41 13.70 13.67
N LEU A 81 -1.20 13.59 14.26
CA LEU A 81 -0.43 12.34 14.36
C LEU A 81 -0.57 11.44 15.60
N PRO A 82 -1.19 11.80 16.75
CA PRO A 82 -1.10 10.97 17.95
C PRO A 82 -1.57 9.52 17.74
N SER A 83 -2.54 9.32 16.86
CA SER A 83 -3.12 8.00 16.56
C SER A 83 -2.24 7.12 15.66
N LEU A 84 -1.26 7.67 14.96
CA LEU A 84 -0.43 6.95 14.00
C LEU A 84 0.81 6.32 14.61
N ILE A 85 1.26 6.79 15.78
CA ILE A 85 2.53 6.35 16.41
C ILE A 85 2.49 4.89 16.92
N CYS A 86 1.32 4.23 16.95
CA CYS A 86 1.14 2.89 17.54
C CYS A 86 1.25 1.68 16.60
N PHE A 87 1.65 1.82 15.32
CA PHE A 87 1.53 0.71 14.38
C PHE A 87 2.82 -0.11 14.17
N HIS A 88 2.63 -1.40 13.86
CA HIS A 88 3.69 -2.29 13.37
C HIS A 88 3.83 -2.06 11.87
N PHE A 89 4.77 -1.20 11.50
CA PHE A 89 4.84 -0.66 10.15
C PHE A 89 5.60 -1.56 9.17
N GLN A 90 5.12 -1.60 7.94
CA GLN A 90 5.85 -2.18 6.81
C GLN A 90 6.70 -1.11 6.10
N ILE A 91 7.29 -1.49 4.97
CA ILE A 91 8.24 -0.69 4.17
C ILE A 91 7.66 0.70 3.85
N PHE A 92 6.35 0.79 3.62
CA PHE A 92 5.66 2.02 3.28
C PHE A 92 4.15 1.94 3.57
N ASP A 93 3.66 2.78 4.48
CA ASP A 93 2.26 2.74 4.94
C ASP A 93 1.59 4.13 4.88
N THR A 94 0.27 4.15 4.68
CA THR A 94 -0.56 5.37 4.71
C THR A 94 -1.83 5.19 5.54
N ALA A 95 -2.43 6.30 5.94
CA ALA A 95 -3.64 6.35 6.75
C ALA A 95 -4.88 6.74 5.94
N VAL A 96 -6.00 6.08 6.23
CA VAL A 96 -7.33 6.42 5.69
C VAL A 96 -8.38 6.48 6.81
N THR A 97 -9.43 7.26 6.58
CA THR A 97 -10.65 7.27 7.42
C THR A 97 -11.88 7.06 6.54
N SER A 98 -13.06 6.92 7.15
CA SER A 98 -14.32 6.87 6.41
C SER A 98 -14.60 8.22 5.75
N LEU A 99 -14.91 8.21 4.45
CA LEU A 99 -15.31 9.40 3.71
C LEU A 99 -16.79 9.70 3.96
N LYS A 100 -17.12 10.96 4.22
CA LYS A 100 -18.51 11.41 4.31
C LYS A 100 -19.15 11.41 2.92
N PRO A 101 -20.39 10.94 2.75
CA PRO A 101 -21.01 10.84 1.42
C PRO A 101 -21.06 12.18 0.65
N GLU A 102 -21.24 13.30 1.35
CA GLU A 102 -21.23 14.65 0.77
C GLU A 102 -19.89 15.02 0.11
N ASP A 103 -18.78 14.49 0.62
CA ASP A 103 -17.42 14.75 0.13
C ASP A 103 -17.04 13.83 -1.05
N GLY A 104 -17.90 12.88 -1.45
CA GLY A 104 -17.60 11.84 -2.43
C GLY A 104 -17.09 12.37 -3.78
N VAL A 105 -17.67 13.48 -4.22
CA VAL A 105 -17.38 14.12 -5.51
C VAL A 105 -16.29 15.19 -5.44
N ASP A 106 -15.80 15.53 -4.24
CA ASP A 106 -14.75 16.55 -4.09
C ASP A 106 -13.38 15.99 -4.54
N PRO A 107 -12.74 16.58 -5.58
CA PRO A 107 -11.42 16.15 -6.06
C PRO A 107 -10.27 16.49 -5.10
N ASN A 108 -10.51 17.30 -4.07
CA ASN A 108 -9.54 17.56 -3.01
C ASN A 108 -9.56 16.45 -1.95
N ARG A 109 -10.65 15.70 -1.87
CA ARG A 109 -10.81 14.53 -1.00
C ARG A 109 -10.39 13.30 -1.77
N VAL A 110 -9.14 12.89 -1.60
CA VAL A 110 -8.57 11.74 -2.32
C VAL A 110 -9.16 10.44 -1.78
N LYS A 111 -9.73 9.63 -2.67
CA LYS A 111 -10.27 8.31 -2.36
C LYS A 111 -9.18 7.25 -2.46
N CYS A 112 -9.28 6.19 -1.66
CA CYS A 112 -8.42 5.03 -1.72
C CYS A 112 -9.25 3.75 -1.82
N VAL A 113 -8.83 2.80 -2.66
CA VAL A 113 -9.34 1.43 -2.65
C VAL A 113 -8.24 0.47 -2.19
N VAL A 114 -8.62 -0.57 -1.45
CA VAL A 114 -7.71 -1.54 -0.84
C VAL A 114 -8.09 -2.96 -1.20
N ASP A 115 -7.10 -3.85 -1.19
CA ASP A 115 -7.33 -5.29 -1.34
C ASP A 115 -7.80 -5.93 -0.02
N ASN A 116 -8.11 -7.24 -0.08
CA ASN A 116 -8.56 -8.01 1.09
C ASN A 116 -7.48 -8.18 2.17
N HIS A 117 -6.23 -7.86 1.86
CA HIS A 117 -5.11 -7.87 2.80
C HIS A 117 -4.79 -6.47 3.33
N GLY A 118 -5.55 -5.44 2.96
CA GLY A 118 -5.35 -4.06 3.39
C GLY A 118 -4.17 -3.35 2.72
N TYR A 119 -3.76 -3.77 1.53
CA TYR A 119 -2.84 -3.01 0.69
C TYR A 119 -3.60 -2.10 -0.26
N ALA A 120 -3.08 -0.91 -0.53
CA ALA A 120 -3.66 0.00 -1.51
C ALA A 120 -3.64 -0.64 -2.90
N ILE A 121 -4.79 -0.61 -3.57
CA ILE A 121 -4.92 -0.93 -4.99
C ILE A 121 -4.71 0.34 -5.80
N TYR A 122 -5.37 1.44 -5.43
CA TYR A 122 -5.33 2.69 -6.16
C TYR A 122 -5.78 3.89 -5.32
N PHE A 123 -5.32 5.08 -5.70
CA PHE A 123 -5.75 6.37 -5.17
C PHE A 123 -6.25 7.23 -6.32
N SER A 124 -7.34 7.97 -6.09
CA SER A 124 -7.90 8.85 -7.13
C SER A 124 -8.58 10.06 -6.52
N ARG A 125 -8.54 11.18 -7.24
CA ARG A 125 -9.42 12.33 -6.99
C ARG A 125 -10.85 12.06 -7.43
N GLY A 126 -11.05 11.13 -8.37
CA GLY A 126 -12.36 10.64 -8.78
C GLY A 126 -13.01 9.72 -7.74
N LEU A 127 -14.34 9.56 -7.82
CA LEU A 127 -15.08 8.67 -6.95
C LEU A 127 -14.73 7.20 -7.25
N ILE A 128 -14.02 6.53 -6.34
CA ILE A 128 -13.66 5.12 -6.43
C ILE A 128 -14.06 4.34 -5.16
N PRO A 129 -14.60 3.11 -5.29
CA PRO A 129 -14.96 2.46 -6.54
C PRO A 129 -16.20 3.12 -7.17
N PHE A 130 -16.20 3.18 -8.50
CA PHE A 130 -17.36 3.63 -9.25
C PHE A 130 -18.46 2.56 -9.20
N ASN A 131 -19.71 2.98 -9.09
CA ASN A 131 -20.87 2.09 -9.14
C ASN A 131 -21.74 2.43 -10.36
N LYS A 132 -22.57 1.48 -10.81
CA LYS A 132 -23.38 1.63 -12.04
C LYS A 132 -24.36 2.82 -12.00
N SER A 133 -24.73 3.30 -10.81
CA SER A 133 -25.62 4.46 -10.68
C SER A 133 -24.92 5.80 -10.96
N GLY A 134 -23.60 5.83 -10.94
CA GLY A 134 -22.80 7.06 -11.04
C GLY A 134 -22.96 8.02 -9.86
N LYS A 135 -23.67 7.61 -8.80
CA LYS A 135 -23.92 8.40 -7.59
C LYS A 135 -23.15 7.83 -6.40
N VAL A 136 -22.86 8.67 -5.42
CA VAL A 136 -22.27 8.21 -4.15
C VAL A 136 -23.27 7.27 -3.46
N ASN A 137 -22.82 6.06 -3.10
CA ASN A 137 -23.61 5.14 -2.28
C ASN A 137 -23.33 5.41 -0.79
N PRO A 138 -24.28 5.98 -0.01
CA PRO A 138 -24.05 6.31 1.38
C PRO A 138 -23.84 5.08 2.29
N GLN A 139 -24.21 3.89 1.83
CA GLN A 139 -24.00 2.64 2.57
C GLN A 139 -22.63 2.01 2.28
N PHE A 140 -21.93 2.45 1.24
CA PHE A 140 -20.61 1.92 0.90
C PHE A 140 -19.52 2.67 1.69
N PRO A 141 -18.60 1.97 2.37
CA PRO A 141 -17.56 2.60 3.18
C PRO A 141 -16.40 3.11 2.32
N TYR A 142 -16.63 4.21 1.61
CA TYR A 142 -15.58 4.92 0.87
C TYR A 142 -14.45 5.35 1.82
N LEU A 143 -13.20 5.23 1.37
CA LEU A 143 -12.04 5.56 2.20
C LEU A 143 -11.43 6.88 1.74
N LEU A 144 -11.31 7.82 2.67
CA LEU A 144 -10.62 9.09 2.52
C LEU A 144 -9.14 8.93 2.91
N HIS A 145 -8.24 9.23 1.98
CA HIS A 145 -6.80 9.29 2.26
C HIS A 145 -6.43 10.55 3.04
N LEU A 146 -5.65 10.37 4.11
CA LEU A 146 -5.29 11.47 5.04
C LEU A 146 -4.01 12.20 4.66
N GLY A 147 -3.28 11.76 3.63
CA GLY A 147 -2.04 12.42 3.21
C GLY A 147 -0.88 12.25 4.18
N ILE A 148 -0.95 11.27 5.08
CA ILE A 148 0.14 10.92 6.00
C ILE A 148 0.76 9.63 5.53
N GLN A 149 2.06 9.67 5.25
CA GLN A 149 2.82 8.53 4.76
C GLN A 149 4.00 8.25 5.68
N SER A 150 4.25 6.98 5.93
CA SER A 150 5.35 6.51 6.78
C SER A 150 6.27 5.61 5.96
N PHE A 151 7.58 5.79 6.16
CA PHE A 151 8.60 5.12 5.36
C PHE A 151 9.63 4.47 6.27
N ASP A 152 10.14 3.32 5.85
CA ASP A 152 11.37 2.81 6.43
C ASP A 152 12.61 3.52 5.87
N THR A 153 13.73 3.41 6.59
CA THR A 153 14.98 4.10 6.23
C THR A 153 15.55 3.65 4.89
N LYS A 154 15.34 2.38 4.50
CA LYS A 154 15.90 1.83 3.26
C LYS A 154 15.13 2.39 2.07
N PHE A 155 13.81 2.38 2.15
CA PHE A 155 12.94 2.92 1.13
C PHE A 155 13.07 4.44 1.01
N LEU A 156 13.27 5.17 2.11
CA LEU A 156 13.48 6.62 2.07
C LEU A 156 14.72 7.03 1.24
N LYS A 157 15.73 6.17 1.12
CA LYS A 157 16.88 6.39 0.23
C LYS A 157 16.56 6.16 -1.24
N ILE A 158 15.58 5.30 -1.51
CA ILE A 158 15.14 4.90 -2.86
C ILE A 158 14.10 5.88 -3.40
N TYR A 159 13.15 6.32 -2.58
CA TYR A 159 12.00 7.13 -2.98
C TYR A 159 12.34 8.40 -3.79
N PRO A 160 13.37 9.20 -3.42
CA PRO A 160 13.77 10.38 -4.20
C PRO A 160 14.35 10.05 -5.59
N GLN A 161 14.83 8.82 -5.77
CA GLN A 161 15.43 8.35 -7.02
C GLN A 161 14.39 7.76 -7.98
N LEU A 162 13.16 7.50 -7.49
CA LEU A 162 12.07 7.01 -8.35
C LEU A 162 11.66 8.12 -9.34
N PRO A 163 11.61 7.82 -10.65
CA PRO A 163 11.19 8.80 -11.64
C PRO A 163 9.71 9.14 -11.44
N PRO A 164 9.26 10.33 -11.88
CA PRO A 164 7.85 10.62 -12.01
C PRO A 164 7.15 9.59 -12.90
N THR A 165 5.88 9.34 -12.62
CA THR A 165 5.11 8.27 -13.28
C THR A 165 3.79 8.81 -13.86
N PRO A 166 3.22 8.19 -14.91
CA PRO A 166 2.04 8.72 -15.58
C PRO A 166 0.84 8.96 -14.67
N LEU A 167 0.46 8.00 -13.80
CA LEU A 167 -0.70 8.20 -12.92
C LEU A 167 -0.39 9.23 -11.82
N GLN A 168 0.84 9.25 -11.29
CA GLN A 168 1.27 10.33 -10.38
C GLN A 168 1.08 11.72 -11.00
N LEU A 169 1.48 11.91 -12.26
CA LEU A 169 1.40 13.19 -12.94
C LEU A 169 -0.05 13.57 -13.29
N GLU A 170 -0.84 12.61 -13.77
CA GLU A 170 -2.24 12.82 -14.16
C GLU A 170 -3.13 13.14 -12.95
N GLU A 171 -3.03 12.35 -11.88
CA GLU A 171 -3.82 12.57 -10.66
C GLU A 171 -3.17 13.59 -9.73
N ASP A 172 -1.91 13.99 -9.96
CA ASP A 172 -1.16 14.87 -9.06
C ASP A 172 -1.16 14.31 -7.62
N LEU A 173 -0.77 13.03 -7.49
CA LEU A 173 -0.75 12.24 -6.25
C LEU A 173 0.58 11.47 -6.09
N GLU A 174 1.44 11.92 -5.19
CA GLU A 174 2.79 11.37 -4.97
C GLU A 174 2.81 9.86 -4.67
N GLN A 175 1.83 9.36 -3.93
CA GLN A 175 1.76 7.93 -3.57
C GLN A 175 1.59 7.00 -4.78
N LEU A 176 1.04 7.49 -5.90
CA LEU A 176 0.91 6.70 -7.13
C LEU A 176 2.28 6.35 -7.73
N LYS A 177 3.29 7.21 -7.54
CA LYS A 177 4.68 6.92 -7.90
C LYS A 177 5.17 5.62 -7.27
N VAL A 178 4.76 5.38 -6.03
CA VAL A 178 5.18 4.19 -5.29
C VAL A 178 4.46 2.94 -5.82
N LEU A 179 3.15 3.05 -6.08
CA LEU A 179 2.37 1.95 -6.66
C LEU A 179 2.81 1.59 -8.08
N GLU A 180 3.04 2.57 -8.95
CA GLU A 180 3.45 2.37 -10.35
C GLU A 180 4.84 1.73 -10.47
N ASN A 181 5.75 2.02 -9.52
CA ASN A 181 7.06 1.36 -9.44
C ASN A 181 6.99 -0.04 -8.77
N GLY A 182 5.80 -0.57 -8.50
CA GLY A 182 5.58 -1.95 -8.05
C GLY A 182 5.72 -2.19 -6.55
N TYR A 183 5.83 -1.12 -5.75
CA TYR A 183 5.86 -1.25 -4.30
C TYR A 183 4.45 -1.35 -3.73
N LYS A 184 4.32 -2.10 -2.63
CA LYS A 184 3.06 -2.22 -1.91
C LYS A 184 2.96 -1.16 -0.83
N MET A 185 1.75 -0.64 -0.63
CA MET A 185 1.45 0.29 0.46
C MET A 185 0.46 -0.34 1.42
N LYS A 186 0.80 -0.49 2.70
CA LYS A 186 -0.21 -0.89 3.68
C LYS A 186 -1.12 0.31 3.97
N VAL A 187 -2.43 0.07 4.03
CA VAL A 187 -3.41 1.08 4.39
C VAL A 187 -3.94 0.82 5.78
N ILE A 188 -3.74 1.79 6.65
CA ILE A 188 -4.16 1.76 8.04
C ILE A 188 -5.46 2.56 8.14
N LYS A 189 -6.55 1.89 8.53
CA LYS A 189 -7.82 2.54 8.81
C LYS A 189 -7.78 3.14 10.21
N VAL A 190 -8.02 4.44 10.32
CA VAL A 190 -8.09 5.15 11.60
C VAL A 190 -9.48 5.68 11.82
N ASN A 191 -9.93 5.67 13.08
CA ASN A 191 -11.24 6.20 13.45
C ASN A 191 -11.05 7.66 13.90
N HIS A 192 -10.95 8.56 12.92
CA HIS A 192 -10.71 9.99 13.18
C HIS A 192 -11.59 10.84 12.25
N ASP A 193 -12.22 11.87 12.82
CA ASP A 193 -12.87 12.93 12.06
C ASP A 193 -11.79 13.78 11.39
N ALA A 194 -11.51 13.51 10.12
CA ALA A 194 -10.46 14.22 9.39
C ALA A 194 -11.02 15.54 8.84
N HIS A 195 -10.86 16.60 9.62
CA HIS A 195 -11.02 17.96 9.10
C HIS A 195 -9.77 18.34 8.31
N GLY A 196 -9.91 18.38 6.98
CA GLY A 196 -8.85 18.86 6.09
C GLY A 196 -8.66 20.36 6.32
N VAL A 197 -7.41 20.79 6.49
CA VAL A 197 -7.05 22.21 6.61
C VAL A 197 -6.48 22.67 5.28
N ASP A 198 -7.30 22.86 4.27
CA ASP A 198 -6.80 23.10 2.91
C ASP A 198 -6.58 24.59 2.62
N THR A 199 -7.20 25.47 3.39
CA THR A 199 -6.99 26.91 3.33
C THR A 199 -6.60 27.50 4.69
N PRO A 200 -6.02 28.71 4.74
CA PRO A 200 -5.74 29.40 6.00
C PRO A 200 -6.99 29.59 6.87
N GLU A 201 -8.17 29.78 6.27
CA GLU A 201 -9.43 29.96 7.00
C GLU A 201 -9.88 28.71 7.76
N ASP A 202 -9.48 27.52 7.28
CA ASP A 202 -9.76 26.27 7.98
C ASP A 202 -8.99 26.16 9.31
N VAL A 203 -7.86 26.87 9.46
CA VAL A 203 -7.09 26.90 10.71
C VAL A 203 -7.98 27.43 11.85
N ALA A 204 -8.73 28.50 11.62
CA ALA A 204 -9.62 29.07 12.63
C ALA A 204 -10.70 28.08 13.10
N LYS A 205 -11.23 27.26 12.18
CA LYS A 205 -12.20 26.19 12.50
C LYS A 205 -11.57 25.11 13.37
N ILE A 206 -10.34 24.69 13.04
CA ILE A 206 -9.59 23.71 13.85
C ILE A 206 -9.27 24.26 15.23
N GLU A 207 -8.82 25.52 15.34
CA GLU A 207 -8.54 26.12 16.64
C GLU A 207 -9.79 26.19 17.52
N ALA A 208 -10.95 26.49 16.95
CA ALA A 208 -12.23 26.45 17.67
C ALA A 208 -12.54 25.05 18.19
N LEU A 209 -12.43 24.02 17.33
CA LEU A 209 -12.64 22.62 17.71
C LEU A 209 -11.63 22.12 18.77
N MET A 210 -10.37 22.54 18.68
CA MET A 210 -9.34 22.18 19.67
C MET A 210 -9.63 22.80 21.03
N ARG A 211 -10.12 24.06 21.06
CA ARG A 211 -10.58 24.73 22.28
C ARG A 211 -11.79 24.02 22.87
N GLU A 212 -12.80 23.67 22.06
CA GLU A 212 -13.98 22.93 22.51
C GLU A 212 -13.65 21.55 23.10
N ARG A 213 -12.65 20.87 22.54
CA ARG A 213 -12.24 19.52 22.97
C ARG A 213 -11.17 19.52 24.09
N ASN A 214 -10.77 20.67 24.62
CA ASN A 214 -9.70 20.82 25.61
C ASN A 214 -8.35 20.17 25.19
N ILE A 215 -7.97 20.28 23.91
CA ILE A 215 -6.74 19.69 23.34
C ILE A 215 -5.66 20.78 23.10
N ALA A 216 -5.97 22.04 23.42
CA ALA A 216 -5.08 23.20 23.31
C ALA A 216 -3.87 23.07 24.24
#